data_AF-A0A9Q2L7R5-F1
#
_entry.id   AF-A0A9Q2L7R5-F1
#
_cell.length_a   1.000
_cell.length_b   1.000
_cell.length_c   1.000
_cell.angle_alpha   90.00
_cell.angle_beta   90.00
_cell.angle_gamma   90.00
#
_symmetry.space_group_name_H-M   'P 1'
#
loop_
_entity.id
_entity.type
_entity.pdbx_description
1 polymer ?
#
loop_
_entity_poly.entity_id
_entity_poly.type
_entity_poly.pdbx_seq_one_letter_code
_entity_poly.pdbx_strand_id
1 'polypeptide(L)' 'MIKPKQLKVGDTVAIVSLSSGLAGESNMLWRTRQGIQRLENEFGLKVKVMPHALKGVAFIHNHPE' A
#
# COMPACT_ATOMS: atom_id res chain seq x y z
N MET A 1 -8.77 -21.12 12.59
CA MET A 1 -8.37 -19.81 12.01
C MET A 1 -9.45 -18.79 12.38
N ILE A 2 -9.08 -17.61 12.88
CA ILE A 2 -10.06 -16.59 13.28
C ILE A 2 -10.51 -15.82 12.02
N LYS A 3 -11.82 -15.69 11.80
CA LYS A 3 -12.35 -14.94 10.65
C LYS A 3 -12.31 -13.42 10.94
N PRO A 4 -11.71 -12.60 10.07
CA PRO A 4 -11.68 -11.16 10.26
C PRO A 4 -13.05 -10.52 10.01
N LYS A 5 -13.24 -9.31 10.55
CA LYS A 5 -14.42 -8.48 10.27
C LYS A 5 -14.38 -7.99 8.82
N GLN A 6 -15.56 -7.81 8.23
CA GLN A 6 -15.70 -7.23 6.89
C GLN A 6 -15.36 -5.74 6.94
N LEU A 7 -14.67 -5.26 5.89
CA LEU A 7 -14.41 -3.82 5.69
C LEU A 7 -15.70 -3.03 5.49
N LYS A 8 -15.68 -1.78 5.98
CA LYS A 8 -16.74 -0.78 5.84
C LYS A 8 -16.15 0.53 5.30
N VAL A 9 -17.00 1.37 4.72
CA VAL A 9 -16.64 2.75 4.35
C VAL A 9 -16.11 3.47 5.60
N GLY A 10 -15.00 4.20 5.44
CA GLY A 10 -14.31 4.91 6.51
C GLY A 10 -13.23 4.11 7.24
N ASP A 11 -13.17 2.78 7.04
CA ASP A 11 -12.08 1.96 7.58
C ASP A 11 -10.73 2.33 6.97
N THR A 12 -9.66 2.06 7.71
CA THR A 12 -8.29 2.35 7.26
C THR A 12 -7.61 1.07 6.75
N VAL A 13 -7.04 1.14 5.55
CA VAL A 13 -6.20 0.08 4.97
C VAL A 13 -4.75 0.51 4.92
N ALA A 14 -3.85 -0.43 5.21
CA ALA A 14 -2.41 -0.21 5.16
C ALA A 14 -1.84 -0.69 3.81
N ILE A 15 -0.96 0.11 3.21
CA ILE A 15 -0.13 -0.33 2.07
C ILE A 15 1.26 -0.69 2.58
N VAL A 16 1.69 -1.91 2.24
CA VAL A 16 2.98 -2.51 2.61
C VAL A 16 3.63 -3.17 1.39
N SER A 17 4.96 -3.23 1.38
CA SER A 17 5.75 -3.90 0.34
C SER A 17 6.57 -5.02 0.99
N LEU A 18 5.99 -6.22 1.07
CA LEU A 18 6.61 -7.39 1.71
C LEU A 18 7.38 -8.29 0.73
N SER A 19 7.46 -7.87 -0.54
CA SER A 19 8.14 -8.59 -1.61
C SER A 19 8.91 -7.60 -2.46
N SER A 20 8.37 -7.14 -3.58
CA SER A 20 9.03 -6.12 -4.39
C SER A 20 8.73 -4.70 -3.90
N GLY A 21 9.75 -3.84 -3.85
CA GLY A 21 9.60 -2.40 -3.64
C GLY A 21 9.14 -1.60 -4.87
N LEU A 22 8.70 -2.27 -5.93
CA LEU A 22 8.30 -1.67 -7.21
C LEU A 22 7.30 -0.52 -7.08
N ALA A 23 6.40 -0.57 -6.07
CA ALA A 23 5.41 0.47 -5.83
C ALA A 23 6.02 1.86 -5.53
N GLY A 24 7.27 1.90 -5.06
CA GLY A 24 8.01 3.13 -4.77
C GLY A 24 8.91 3.62 -5.90
N GLU A 25 9.05 2.88 -7.00
CA GLU A 25 9.90 3.28 -8.12
C GLU A 25 9.33 4.51 -8.85
N SER A 26 10.20 5.42 -9.28
CA SER A 26 9.78 6.71 -9.87
C SER A 26 8.91 6.53 -11.11
N ASN A 27 9.21 5.53 -11.95
CA ASN A 27 8.44 5.17 -13.14
C ASN A 27 7.14 4.40 -12.85
N MET A 28 6.92 3.97 -11.61
CA MET A 28 5.75 3.20 -11.19
C MET A 28 4.88 3.93 -10.16
N LEU A 29 5.39 4.97 -9.51
CA LEU A 29 4.72 5.69 -8.43
C LEU A 29 3.32 6.22 -8.85
N TRP A 30 3.16 6.58 -10.12
CA TRP A 30 1.87 6.99 -10.68
C TRP A 30 0.80 5.89 -10.53
N ARG A 31 1.17 4.62 -10.72
CA ARG A 31 0.27 3.46 -10.60
C ARG A 31 -0.14 3.25 -9.15
N THR A 32 0.79 3.41 -8.22
CA THR A 32 0.52 3.37 -6.77
C THR A 32 -0.48 4.46 -6.39
N ARG A 33 -0.25 5.70 -6.82
CA ARG A 33 -1.16 6.83 -6.56
C ARG A 33 -2.55 6.60 -7.14
N GLN A 34 -2.64 6.07 -8.36
CA GLN A 34 -3.93 5.72 -8.97
C GLN A 34 -4.66 4.65 -8.15
N GLY A 35 -3.96 3.63 -7.64
CA GLY A 35 -4.53 2.61 -6.78
C GLY A 35 -5.07 3.18 -5.47
N ILE A 36 -4.30 4.08 -4.82
CA ILE A 36 -4.72 4.79 -3.60
C ILE A 36 -6.00 5.60 -3.87
N GLN A 37 -6.03 6.37 -4.96
CA GLN A 37 -7.18 7.18 -5.32
C GLN A 37 -8.45 6.33 -5.52
N ARG A 38 -8.33 5.12 -6.05
CA ARG A 38 -9.48 4.20 -6.19
C ARG A 38 -9.95 3.66 -4.86
N LEU A 39 -9.03 3.25 -3.97
CA LEU A 39 -9.38 2.83 -2.61
C LEU A 39 -10.15 3.92 -1.86
N GLU A 40 -9.74 5.17 -2.02
CA GLU A 40 -10.38 6.32 -1.39
C GLU A 40 -11.73 6.65 -2.05
N ASN A 41 -11.78 6.76 -3.38
CA ASN A 41 -12.96 7.29 -4.08
C ASN A 41 -14.02 6.25 -4.38
N GLU A 42 -13.63 5.03 -4.78
CA GLU A 42 -14.56 3.97 -5.18
C GLU A 42 -15.04 3.15 -3.98
N PHE A 43 -14.19 2.98 -2.96
CA PHE A 43 -14.48 2.16 -1.78
C PHE A 43 -14.68 2.97 -0.49
N GLY A 44 -14.38 4.27 -0.49
CA GLY A 44 -14.53 5.13 0.68
C GLY A 44 -13.59 4.76 1.83
N LEU A 45 -12.44 4.14 1.54
CA LEU A 45 -11.47 3.72 2.54
C LEU A 45 -10.44 4.83 2.80
N LYS A 46 -9.87 4.85 3.99
CA LYS A 46 -8.69 5.68 4.30
C LYS A 46 -7.44 4.87 4.00
N VAL A 47 -6.47 5.46 3.32
CA VAL A 47 -5.22 4.76 3.02
C VAL A 47 -4.09 5.26 3.91
N LYS A 48 -3.37 4.33 4.54
CA LYS A 48 -2.13 4.61 5.28
C LYS A 48 -0.97 3.90 4.61
N VAL A 49 -0.07 4.65 3.99
CA VAL A 49 1.19 4.11 3.46
C VAL A 49 2.16 3.90 4.62
N MET A 50 2.66 2.67 4.80
CA MET A 50 3.64 2.39 5.87
C MET A 50 5.01 3.00 5.53
N PRO A 51 5.86 3.33 6.53
CA PRO A 51 7.06 4.16 6.35
C PRO A 51 8.07 3.68 5.29
N HIS A 52 8.08 2.39 4.94
CA HIS A 52 9.04 1.83 4.01
C HIS A 52 8.42 1.32 2.71
N ALA A 53 7.08 1.28 2.63
CA ALA A 53 6.37 0.65 1.53
C ALA A 53 6.72 1.22 0.14
N LEU A 54 7.13 2.50 0.07
CA LEU A 54 7.44 3.20 -1.18
C LEU A 54 8.93 3.60 -1.30
N LYS A 55 9.84 2.90 -0.62
CA LYS A 55 11.28 3.21 -0.69
C LYS A 55 12.02 2.60 -1.90
N GLY A 56 11.32 1.93 -2.80
CA GLY A 56 11.90 1.34 -4.02
C GLY A 56 12.44 -0.08 -3.83
N VAL A 57 12.77 -0.73 -4.95
CA VAL A 57 13.14 -2.15 -5.00
C VAL A 57 14.43 -2.40 -4.24
N ALA A 58 15.47 -1.59 -4.47
CA ALA A 58 16.77 -1.77 -3.83
C ALA A 58 16.68 -1.64 -2.31
N PHE A 59 15.95 -0.65 -1.80
CA PHE A 59 15.77 -0.49 -0.36
C PHE A 59 15.01 -1.69 0.24
N ILE A 60 13.85 -2.04 -0.31
CA ILE A 60 13.04 -3.14 0.23
C ILE A 60 13.79 -4.47 0.21
N HIS A 61 14.57 -4.74 -0.84
CA HIS A 61 15.36 -5.98 -0.93
C HIS A 61 16.45 -6.07 0.15
N ASN A 62 17.10 -4.94 0.45
CA ASN A 62 18.22 -4.88 1.39
C ASN A 62 17.78 -4.69 2.85
N HIS A 63 16.49 -4.42 3.11
CA HIS A 63 15.92 -4.18 4.44
C HIS A 63 14.73 -5.11 4.70
N PRO A 64 14.98 -6.42 4.94
CA PRO A 64 13.92 -7.39 5.23
C PRO A 64 13.33 -7.31 6.65
N GLU A 65 13.96 -6.56 7.56
CA GLU A 65 13.47 -6.29 8.93
C GLU A 65 12.12 -5.54 9.00
#